data_AF-A0A1H8YHL7-F1
#
_entry.id   AF-A0A1H8YHL7-F1
#
_cell.length_a   1.000
_cell.length_b   1.000
_cell.length_c   1.000
_cell.angle_alpha   90.00
_cell.angle_beta   90.00
_cell.angle_gamma   90.00
#
_symmetry.space_group_name_H-M   'P 1'
#
loop_
_entity.id
_entity.type
_entity.pdbx_description
1 polymer ?
#
loop_
_entity_poly.entity_id
_entity_poly.type
_entity_poly.pdbx_seq_one_letter_code
_entity_poly.pdbx_strand_id
1 'polypeptide(L)' 'MADGVRTLEKVLAEADALVRLRLKEMGLEVPHLVIAVTPDGEVVLRSNVSPDVLRTFGEDLKNIADELEAAPASGDTTH' A
#
# COMPACT_ATOMS: atom_id res chain seq x y z
N MET A 1 11.79 -18.01 20.30
CA MET A 1 11.55 -16.55 20.19
C MET A 1 12.40 -15.91 19.09
N ALA A 2 13.72 -16.10 19.05
CA ALA A 2 14.59 -15.52 18.01
C ALA A 2 14.25 -15.96 16.56
N ASP A 3 13.69 -17.16 16.39
CA ASP A 3 13.32 -17.72 15.08
C ASP A 3 12.05 -17.08 14.48
N GLY A 4 11.07 -16.77 15.33
CA GLY A 4 9.82 -16.11 14.91
C GLY A 4 10.05 -14.67 14.46
N VAL A 5 10.90 -13.93 15.17
CA VAL A 5 11.28 -12.56 14.81
C VAL A 5 11.98 -12.53 13.45
N ARG A 6 12.96 -13.41 13.22
CA ARG A 6 13.66 -13.52 11.92
C ARG A 6 12.75 -13.95 10.77
N THR A 7 11.78 -14.81 11.05
CA THR A 7 10.80 -15.23 10.05
C THR A 7 9.90 -14.06 9.66
N LEU A 8 9.43 -13.29 10.64
CA LEU A 8 8.63 -12.09 10.39
C LEU A 8 9.42 -11.03 9.62
N GLU A 9 10.67 -10.77 10.00
CA GLU A 9 11.56 -9.83 9.29
C GLU A 9 11.73 -10.20 7.80
N LYS A 10 11.91 -11.49 7.49
CA LYS A 10 12.01 -11.97 6.10
C LYS A 10 10.74 -11.71 5.31
N VAL A 11 9.58 -12.09 5.86
CA VAL A 11 8.29 -11.91 5.19
C VAL A 11 8.01 -10.43 4.93
N LEU A 12 8.30 -9.56 5.90
CA LEU A 12 8.12 -8.12 5.74
C LEU A 12 9.10 -7.51 4.73
N ALA A 13 10.35 -7.99 4.70
CA ALA A 13 11.33 -7.53 3.71
C ALA A 13 10.96 -7.96 2.28
N GLU A 14 10.41 -9.17 2.10
CA GLU A 14 9.90 -9.64 0.81
C GLU A 14 8.70 -8.81 0.34
N ALA A 15 7.77 -8.49 1.25
CA ALA A 15 6.63 -7.63 0.95
C ALA A 15 7.08 -6.21 0.56
N ASP A 16 8.00 -5.58 1.31
CA ASP A 16 8.57 -4.27 0.96
C ASP A 16 9.21 -4.28 -0.43
N ALA A 17 10.04 -5.29 -0.72
CA ALA A 17 10.72 -5.40 -2.01
C ALA A 17 9.73 -5.54 -3.16
N LEU A 18 8.67 -6.34 -2.99
CA LEU A 18 7.63 -6.53 -4.00
C LEU A 18 6.84 -5.24 -4.23
N VAL A 19 6.43 -4.54 -3.17
CA VAL A 19 5.68 -3.29 -3.29
C VAL A 19 6.53 -2.21 -3.97
N ARG A 20 7.80 -2.06 -3.57
CA ARG A 20 8.71 -1.10 -4.22
C ARG A 20 8.93 -1.42 -5.70
N LEU A 21 9.02 -2.70 -6.07
CA LEU A 21 9.10 -3.11 -7.47
C LEU A 21 7.87 -2.66 -8.27
N ARG A 22 6.66 -2.92 -7.76
CA ARG A 22 5.42 -2.54 -8.43
C ARG A 22 5.25 -1.03 -8.55
N LEU A 23 5.58 -0.27 -7.51
CA LEU A 23 5.55 1.19 -7.56
C LEU A 23 6.53 1.74 -8.61
N LYS A 24 7.72 1.14 -8.71
CA LYS A 24 8.71 1.50 -9.74
C LYS A 24 8.20 1.21 -11.16
N GLU A 25 7.51 0.08 -11.37
CA GLU A 25 6.87 -0.24 -12.66
C GLU A 25 5.79 0.80 -13.04
N MET A 26 5.19 1.47 -12.05
CA MET A 26 4.23 2.56 -12.23
C MET A 26 4.87 3.95 -12.29
N GLY A 27 6.20 4.05 -12.29
CA GLY A 27 6.94 5.32 -12.36
C GLY A 27 7.17 6.02 -11.03
N LEU A 28 6.82 5.39 -9.90
CA LEU A 28 7.00 5.92 -8.56
C LEU A 28 8.19 5.25 -7.85
N GLU A 29 9.32 5.95 -7.75
CA GLU A 29 10.51 5.42 -7.08
C GLU A 29 10.56 5.84 -5.61
N VAL A 30 10.45 4.86 -4.71
CA VAL A 30 10.41 5.08 -3.26
C VAL A 30 11.59 4.37 -2.59
N PRO A 31 12.50 5.08 -1.91
CA PRO A 31 13.68 4.47 -1.29
C PRO A 31 13.34 3.58 -0.09
N HIS A 32 12.31 3.94 0.69
CA HIS A 32 11.82 3.16 1.83
C HIS A 32 10.29 3.32 1.96
N LEU A 33 9.57 2.20 2.08
CA LEU A 33 8.14 2.19 2.34
C LEU A 33 7.85 1.36 3.59
N VAL A 34 7.29 1.98 4.62
CA VAL A 34 6.77 1.25 5.79
C VAL A 34 5.25 1.28 5.71
N ILE A 35 4.64 0.11 5.69
CA ILE A 35 3.20 -0.09 5.80
C ILE A 35 2.94 -0.78 7.13
N ALA A 36 2.17 -0.15 8.00
CA ALA A 36 1.70 -0.76 9.25
C ALA A 36 0.18 -0.67 9.33
N VAL A 37 -0.46 -1.68 9.92
CA VAL A 37 -1.87 -1.62 10.29
C VAL A 37 -1.94 -1.47 11.81
N THR A 38 -2.63 -0.44 12.30
CA THR A 38 -2.84 -0.23 13.74
C THR A 38 -3.86 -1.25 14.27
N PRO A 39 -3.91 -1.49 15.60
CA PRO A 39 -4.94 -2.36 16.19
C PRO A 39 -6.38 -1.92 15.88
N ASP A 40 -6.57 -0.63 15.59
CA ASP A 40 -7.86 -0.03 15.23
C ASP A 40 -8.18 -0.15 13.73
N GLY A 41 -7.29 -0.80 12.96
CA GLY A 41 -7.45 -1.04 11.52
C GLY A 41 -6.96 0.09 10.62
N GLU A 42 -6.27 1.10 11.17
CA GLU A 42 -5.73 2.21 10.37
C GLU A 42 -4.46 1.79 9.64
N VAL A 43 -4.29 2.21 8.38
CA VAL A 43 -3.06 1.97 7.62
C VAL A 43 -2.13 3.18 7.77
N VAL A 44 -0.97 2.97 8.38
CA VAL A 44 0.12 3.95 8.44
C VAL A 44 1.09 3.67 7.30
N LEU A 45 1.15 4.59 6.34
CA LEU A 45 2.22 4.65 5.35
C LEU A 45 3.27 5.67 5.76
N ARG A 46 4.50 5.23 5.99
CA ARG A 46 5.64 6.13 6.18
C ARG A 46 6.61 5.95 5.02
N SER A 47 6.86 7.06 4.33
CA SER A 47 7.79 7.12 3.21
C SER A 47 8.63 8.39 3.31
N ASN A 48 9.92 8.31 2.95
CA ASN A 48 10.79 9.47 2.81
C ASN A 48 10.76 9.94 1.35
N VAL A 49 9.64 10.55 0.95
CA VAL A 49 9.45 11.15 -0.38
C VAL A 49 9.32 12.67 -0.28
N SER A 50 9.53 13.37 -1.40
CA SER A 50 9.32 14.81 -1.46
C SER A 50 7.84 15.18 -1.25
N PRO A 51 7.52 16.42 -0.83
CA PRO A 51 6.14 16.86 -0.65
C PRO A 51 5.26 16.70 -1.89
N ASP A 52 5.84 16.89 -3.09
CA ASP A 52 5.09 16.75 -4.35
C ASP A 52 4.72 15.30 -4.64
N VAL A 53 5.66 14.37 -4.41
CA VAL A 53 5.40 12.94 -4.54
C VAL A 53 4.35 12.47 -3.53
N LEU A 54 4.41 12.98 -2.30
CA LEU A 54 3.40 12.67 -1.29
C LEU A 54 2.00 13.18 -1.68
N ARG A 55 1.92 14.35 -2.34
CA ARG A 55 0.66 14.91 -2.82
C ARG A 55 0.04 14.05 -3.92
N THR A 56 0.82 13.74 -4.96
CA THR A 56 0.35 12.89 -6.07
C THR A 56 -0.08 11.52 -5.57
N PHE A 57 0.70 10.90 -4.69
CA PHE A 57 0.34 9.61 -4.11
C PHE A 57 -0.98 9.67 -3.30
N GLY A 58 -1.24 10.75 -2.58
CA GLY A 58 -2.51 10.96 -1.89
C GLY A 58 -3.70 11.19 -2.82
N GLU A 59 -3.49 11.82 -3.98
CA GLU A 59 -4.52 11.98 -5.02
C GLU A 59 -4.87 10.64 -5.66
N ASP A 60 -3.86 9.81 -5.96
CA ASP A 60 -4.07 8.47 -6.50
C ASP A 60 -4.92 7.59 -5.56
N LEU A 61 -4.63 7.64 -4.25
CA LEU A 61 -5.42 6.91 -3.25
C LEU A 61 -6.88 7.35 -3.19
N LYS A 62 -7.16 8.66 -3.36
CA LYS A 62 -8.54 9.17 -3.43
C LYS A 62 -9.25 8.66 -4.67
N ASN A 63 -8.60 8.73 -5.82
CA ASN A 63 -9.18 8.26 -7.08
C ASN A 63 -9.53 6.77 -7.01
N ILE A 64 -8.64 5.94 -6.45
CA ILE A 64 -8.91 4.51 -6.24
C ILE A 64 -10.10 4.30 -5.31
N ALA A 65 -10.22 5.08 -4.24
CA ALA A 65 -11.36 4.98 -3.32
C ALA A 65 -12.68 5.35 -4.02
N ASP A 66 -12.69 6.44 -4.79
CA ASP A 66 -13.85 6.88 -5.57
C ASP A 66 -14.25 5.83 -6.62
N GLU A 67 -13.28 5.20 -7.29
CA GLU A 67 -13.53 4.10 -8.24
C GLU A 67 -14.13 2.87 -7.56
N LEU A 68 -13.64 2.50 -6.37
CA LEU A 68 -14.16 1.37 -5.60
C LEU A 68 -15.58 1.64 -5.06
N GLU A 69 -15.89 2.87 -4.66
CA GLU A 69 -17.23 3.28 -4.26
C GLU A 69 -18.20 3.33 -5.44
N ALA A 70 -17.72 3.79 -6.60
CA ALA A 70 -18.52 3.86 -7.84
C ALA A 70 -18.72 2.49 -8.50
N ALA A 71 -17.89 1.49 -8.18
CA ALA A 71 -18.01 0.15 -8.73
C ALA A 71 -19.33 -0.51 -8.25
N PRO A 72 -20.20 -1.00 -9.16
CA PRO A 72 -21.39 -1.70 -8.75
C PRO A 72 -20.99 -2.95 -7.95
N ALA A 73 -21.64 -3.16 -6.81
CA ALA A 73 -21.48 -4.39 -6.05
C ALA A 73 -21.73 -5.57 -6.99
N SER A 74 -20.74 -6.46 -7.12
CA SER A 74 -20.84 -7.67 -7.92
C SER A 74 -21.93 -8.57 -7.34
N GLY A 75 -23.18 -8.33 -7.73
CA GLY A 75 -24.37 -8.96 -7.15
C GLY A 75 -25.68 -8.64 -7.86
N ASP A 76 -25.83 -7.48 -8.50
CA ASP A 76 -27.05 -7.12 -9.23
C ASP A 76 -27.04 -7.61 -10.70
N THR A 77 -26.96 -8.92 -10.90
CA THR A 77 -27.50 -9.55 -12.12
C THR A 77 -28.75 -10.33 -11.73
N THR A 78 -29.89 -9.63 -11.74
CA THR A 78 -31.21 -10.27 -11.71
C THR A 78 -31.49 -10.81 -13.12
N HIS A 79 -31.58 -12.14 -13.23
CA HIS A 79 -32.14 -12.84 -14.38
C HIS A 79 -33.67 -12.74 -14.42
#